data_AF-A0A5C7QV30-F1
#
_entry.id   AF-A0A5C7QV30-F1
#
_cell.length_a   1.000
_cell.length_b   1.000
_cell.length_c   1.000
_cell.angle_alpha   90.00
_cell.angle_beta   90.00
_cell.angle_gamma   90.00
#
_symmetry.space_group_name_H-M   'P 1'
#
loop_
_entity.id
_entity.type
_entity.pdbx_description
1 polymer ?
#
loop_
_entity_poly.entity_id
_entity_poly.type
_entity_poly.pdbx_seq_one_letter_code
_entity_poly.pdbx_strand_id
1 'polypeptide(L)' 'MSRLTITLSEARYRALKEASAQRDKTIGQLIDESLDFYGIKSREDARGLVRRARAHSKLSDDQAMAVAQDQVRAVRRKKS' A
#
# COMPACT_ATOMS: atom_id res chain seq x y z
N MET A 1 -9.72 -11.46 2.85
CA MET A 1 -9.61 -10.37 3.83
C MET A 1 -9.69 -10.95 5.23
N SER A 2 -8.80 -10.58 6.14
CA SER A 2 -8.91 -10.91 7.56
C SER A 2 -9.87 -9.94 8.24
N ARG A 3 -10.64 -10.42 9.24
CA ARG A 3 -11.57 -9.57 10.00
C ARG A 3 -10.79 -8.78 11.06
N LEU A 4 -10.94 -7.45 11.03
CA LEU A 4 -10.35 -6.52 12.01
C LEU A 4 -11.47 -5.84 12.80
N THR A 5 -11.30 -5.72 14.12
CA THR A 5 -12.15 -4.88 14.98
C THR A 5 -11.35 -3.67 15.43
N ILE A 6 -11.91 -2.47 15.27
CA ILE A 6 -11.31 -1.21 15.72
C ILE A 6 -12.26 -0.49 16.67
N THR A 7 -11.70 0.22 17.65
CA THR A 7 -12.48 1.09 18.53
C THR A 7 -12.46 2.51 17.97
N LEU A 8 -13.65 3.09 17.78
CA LEU A 8 -13.84 4.48 17.36
C LEU A 8 -14.63 5.22 18.43
N SER A 9 -14.41 6.53 18.54
CA SER A 9 -15.36 7.35 19.31
C SER A 9 -16.71 7.39 18.59
N GLU A 10 -17.80 7.52 19.35
CA GLU A 10 -19.17 7.63 18.81
C GLU A 10 -19.28 8.71 17.72
N ALA A 11 -18.66 9.87 17.95
CA ALA A 11 -18.64 10.96 16.97
C ALA A 11 -17.97 10.56 15.65
N ARG A 12 -16.84 9.82 15.70
CA ARG A 12 -16.15 9.35 14.49
C ARG A 12 -16.95 8.24 13.79
N TYR A 13 -17.58 7.34 14.55
CA TYR A 13 -18.42 6.30 13.96
C TYR A 13 -19.59 6.90 13.18
N ARG A 14 -20.28 7.91 13.74
CA ARG A 14 -21.38 8.62 13.05
C ARG A 14 -20.90 9.32 11.78
N ALA A 15 -19.81 10.10 11.88
CA ALA A 15 -19.24 10.77 10.71
C ALA A 15 -18.84 9.79 9.60
N LEU A 16 -18.28 8.63 9.97
CA LEU A 16 -17.90 7.59 9.01
C LEU A 16 -19.13 6.95 8.34
N LYS A 17 -20.19 6.69 9.11
CA LYS A 17 -21.46 6.15 8.60
C LYS A 17 -22.15 7.12 7.64
N GLU A 18 -22.14 8.41 7.96
CA GLU A 18 -22.68 9.46 7.08
C GLU A 18 -21.88 9.57 5.78
N ALA A 19 -20.54 9.61 5.88
CA ALA A 19 -19.66 9.67 4.71
C ALA A 19 -19.80 8.45 3.79
N SER A 20 -20.00 7.26 4.37
CA SER A 20 -20.20 6.03 3.60
C SER A 20 -21.55 6.05 2.87
N ALA A 21 -22.62 6.53 3.54
CA ALA A 21 -23.92 6.71 2.92
C ALA A 21 -23.90 7.77 1.80
N GLN A 22 -23.23 8.90 2.01
CA GLN A 22 -23.10 9.96 0.99
C GLN A 22 -22.40 9.48 -0.27
N ARG A 23 -21.46 8.54 -0.15
CA ARG A 23 -20.68 7.99 -1.26
C ARG A 23 -21.26 6.72 -1.86
N ASP A 24 -22.40 6.26 -1.37
CA ASP A 24 -23.05 4.99 -1.73
C ASP A 24 -22.09 3.79 -1.63
N LYS A 25 -21.34 3.72 -0.52
CA LYS A 25 -20.35 2.67 -0.25
C LYS A 25 -20.53 2.09 1.14
N THR A 26 -20.07 0.86 1.33
CA THR A 26 -19.96 0.29 2.68
C THR A 26 -18.84 1.00 3.46
N ILE A 27 -18.95 1.01 4.79
CA ILE A 27 -17.89 1.53 5.66
C ILE A 27 -16.55 0.82 5.38
N GLY A 28 -16.57 -0.50 5.13
CA GLY A 28 -15.37 -1.26 4.79
C GLY A 28 -14.70 -0.76 3.52
N GLN A 29 -15.45 -0.61 2.42
CA GLN A 29 -14.92 -0.08 1.16
C GLN A 29 -14.37 1.34 1.32
N LEU A 30 -15.06 2.18 2.08
CA LEU A 30 -14.59 3.55 2.35
C LEU A 30 -13.27 3.55 3.13
N ILE A 31 -13.11 2.65 4.10
CA ILE A 31 -11.86 2.48 4.85
C ILE A 31 -10.75 1.97 3.92
N ASP A 32 -11.01 0.93 3.13
CA ASP A 32 -10.02 0.34 2.23
C ASP A 32 -9.50 1.38 1.22
N GLU A 33 -10.39 2.15 0.58
CA GLU A 33 -10.01 3.24 -0.31
C GLU A 33 -9.22 4.33 0.40
N SER A 34 -9.57 4.63 1.66
CA SER A 34 -8.84 5.61 2.46
C SER A 34 -7.44 5.11 2.80
N LEU A 35 -7.28 3.84 3.14
CA LEU A 35 -5.98 3.21 3.40
C LEU A 35 -5.10 3.26 2.13
N ASP A 36 -5.67 2.96 0.97
CA ASP A 36 -5.00 3.07 -0.32
C ASP A 36 -4.60 4.53 -0.63
N PHE A 37 -5.49 5.49 -0.36
CA PHE A 37 -5.22 6.92 -0.52
C PHE A 37 -4.07 7.40 0.36
N TYR A 38 -4.01 6.93 1.62
CA TYR A 38 -2.90 7.20 2.53
C TYR A 38 -1.62 6.41 2.19
N GLY A 39 -1.63 5.61 1.12
CA GLY A 39 -0.49 4.82 0.68
C GLY A 39 -0.17 3.65 1.61
N ILE A 40 -1.10 3.25 2.47
CA ILE A 40 -0.99 2.07 3.33
C ILE A 40 -1.25 0.85 2.46
N LYS A 41 -0.26 0.53 1.62
CA LYS A 41 -0.30 -0.61 0.71
C LYS A 41 0.24 -1.85 1.40
N SER A 42 -0.28 -3.01 1.03
CA SER A 42 0.28 -4.26 1.51
C SER A 42 1.72 -4.44 0.98
N ARG A 43 2.51 -5.25 1.68
CA ARG A 43 3.82 -5.70 1.15
C ARG A 43 3.68 -6.43 -0.18
N GLU A 44 2.51 -7.01 -0.45
CA GLU A 44 2.21 -7.72 -1.69
C GLU A 44 2.02 -6.75 -2.87
N ASP A 45 1.34 -5.62 -2.65
CA ASP A 45 1.16 -4.57 -3.66
C ASP A 45 2.50 -3.93 -4.04
N ALA A 46 3.37 -3.71 -3.05
CA ALA A 46 4.74 -3.25 -3.29
C ALA A 46 5.53 -4.23 -4.17
N ARG A 47 5.40 -5.55 -3.92
CA ARG A 47 5.99 -6.58 -4.78
C ARG A 47 5.39 -6.57 -6.19
N GLY A 48 4.08 -6.39 -6.30
CA GLY A 48 3.38 -6.26 -7.58
C GLY A 48 3.87 -5.06 -8.41
N LEU A 49 4.08 -3.92 -7.76
CA LEU A 49 4.65 -2.73 -8.40
C LEU A 49 6.07 -2.99 -8.94
N VAL A 50 6.94 -3.60 -8.12
CA VAL A 50 8.31 -3.94 -8.53
C VAL A 50 8.32 -4.94 -9.69
N ARG A 51 7.44 -5.96 -9.66
CA ARG A 51 7.31 -6.92 -10.76
C ARG A 51 6.92 -6.24 -12.08
N ARG A 52 5.93 -5.35 -12.06
CA ARG A 52 5.53 -4.57 -13.24
C ARG A 52 6.67 -3.69 -13.75
N ALA A 53 7.33 -2.96 -12.86
CA ALA A 53 8.47 -2.12 -13.22
C ALA A 53 9.59 -2.94 -13.88
N ARG A 54 9.91 -4.13 -13.35
CA ARG A 54 10.90 -5.04 -13.95
C ARG A 54 10.51 -5.47 -15.36
N ALA A 55 9.26 -5.90 -15.56
CA ALA A 55 8.75 -6.33 -16.87
C ALA A 55 8.84 -5.22 -17.94
N HIS A 56 8.75 -3.95 -17.54
CA HIS A 56 8.82 -2.81 -18.45
C HIS A 56 10.19 -2.12 -18.52
N SER A 57 11.18 -2.57 -17.73
CA SER A 57 12.44 -1.83 -17.53
C SER A 57 13.38 -1.79 -18.74
N LYS A 58 13.19 -2.70 -19.72
CA LYS A 58 14.10 -2.92 -20.87
C LYS A 58 15.57 -3.13 -20.47
N LEU A 59 15.86 -3.40 -19.19
CA LEU A 59 17.21 -3.66 -18.71
C LEU A 59 17.66 -5.06 -19.12
N SER A 60 18.92 -5.22 -19.47
CA SER A 60 19.53 -6.55 -19.53
C SER A 60 19.65 -7.13 -18.11
N ASP A 61 19.78 -8.45 -18.01
CA ASP A 61 19.91 -9.15 -16.72
C ASP A 61 21.06 -8.58 -15.86
N ASP A 62 22.20 -8.28 -16.48
CA ASP A 62 23.36 -7.70 -15.80
C ASP A 62 23.06 -6.32 -15.23
N GLN A 63 22.37 -5.46 -16.00
CA GLN A 63 21.98 -4.12 -15.56
C GLN A 63 20.93 -4.20 -14.43
N ALA A 64 19.97 -5.11 -14.54
CA ALA A 64 18.97 -5.33 -13.51
C ALA A 64 19.59 -5.82 -12.19
N MET A 65 20.58 -6.71 -12.28
CA MET A 65 21.31 -7.24 -11.12
C MET A 65 22.16 -6.16 -10.45
N ALA A 66 22.87 -5.33 -11.21
CA ALA A 66 23.66 -4.23 -10.68
C ALA A 66 22.79 -3.25 -9.88
N VAL A 67 21.65 -2.82 -10.44
CA VAL A 67 20.69 -1.94 -9.77
C VAL A 67 20.15 -2.58 -8.49
N ALA A 68 19.82 -3.86 -8.52
CA ALA A 68 19.30 -4.56 -7.34
C ALA A 68 20.32 -4.60 -6.19
N GLN A 69 21.59 -4.88 -6.48
CA GLN A 69 22.65 -4.92 -5.47
C GLN A 69 22.89 -3.55 -4.84
N ASP A 70 22.89 -2.48 -5.65
CA ASP A 70 23.07 -1.11 -5.15
C ASP A 70 21.93 -0.67 -4.23
N GLN A 71 20.68 -0.99 -4.57
CA GLN A 71 19.54 -0.70 -3.70
C GLN A 71 19.61 -1.46 -2.36
N VAL A 72 20.03 -2.74 -2.37
CA VAL A 72 20.23 -3.52 -1.13
C VAL A 72 21.33 -2.90 -0.27
N ARG A 73 22.44 -2.48 -0.86
CA ARG A 73 23.54 -1.81 -0.14
C ARG A 73 23.09 -0.48 0.48
N ALA A 74 22.33 0.32 -0.26
CA ALA A 74 21.81 1.60 0.23
C ALA A 74 20.88 1.43 1.44
N VAL A 75 19.95 0.46 1.39
CA VAL A 75 19.04 0.16 2.51
C VAL A 75 19.82 -0.32 3.74
N ARG A 76 20.84 -1.18 3.54
CA ARG A 76 21.68 -1.66 4.64
C ARG A 76 22.49 -0.53 5.29
N ARG A 77 23.06 0.39 4.52
CA ARG A 77 23.75 1.58 5.05
C ARG A 77 22.84 2.50 5.83
N LYS A 78 21.56 2.65 5.43
CA LYS A 78 20.59 3.52 6.10
C LYS A 78 20.07 2.94 7.44
N LYS A 79 20.23 1.64 7.67
CA LYS A 79 19.83 0.95 8.90
C LYS A 79 20.97 0.81 9.93
N SER A 80 22.20 1.12 9.53
CA SER A 80 23.38 1.21 10.41
C SER A 80 23.57 2.64 10.89
#